data_AF-K0ND12-F1
#
_entry.id   AF-K0ND12-F1
#
_cell.length_a   1.000
_cell.length_b   1.000
_cell.length_c   1.000
_cell.angle_alpha   90.00
_cell.angle_beta   90.00
_cell.angle_gamma   90.00
#
_symmetry.space_group_name_H-M   'P 1'
#
loop_
_entity.id
_entity.type
_entity.pdbx_description
1 polymer ?
#
loop_
_entity_poly.entity_id
_entity_poly.type
_entity_poly.pdbx_seq_one_letter_code
_entity_poly.pdbx_strand_id
1 'polypeptide(L)'
;MISQEDKKTVLKLISEACKSGARKSKAAQLLGLTIRTLQRWSKNGLLDSRKGSRADPGNKLSDDEKTRIANVLESPEFAESNPNQIVPRLADQGIYLGSESTMYRILSAKRCN
;
A
#
# COMPACT_ATOMS: atom_id res chain seq x y z
N MET A 1 8.46 7.37 6.90
CA MET A 1 7.49 8.38 6.42
C MET A 1 7.07 9.20 7.64
N ILE A 2 7.00 10.54 7.57
CA ILE A 2 6.63 11.37 8.72
C ILE A 2 5.10 11.48 8.76
N SER A 3 4.47 11.08 9.87
CA SER A 3 3.01 11.13 10.04
C SER A 3 2.51 12.58 9.98
N GLN A 4 1.23 12.78 9.65
CA GLN A 4 0.63 14.11 9.70
C GLN A 4 0.69 14.72 11.10
N GLU A 5 0.55 13.88 12.12
CA GLU A 5 0.63 14.26 13.53
C GLU A 5 2.06 14.73 13.88
N ASP A 6 3.07 13.95 13.48
CA ASP A 6 4.47 14.33 13.66
C ASP A 6 4.78 15.67 12.96
N LYS A 7 4.25 15.90 11.76
CA LYS A 7 4.43 17.18 11.05
C LYS A 7 3.82 18.35 11.83
N LYS A 8 2.65 18.17 12.45
CA LYS A 8 2.01 19.19 13.31
C LYS A 8 2.89 19.48 14.54
N THR A 9 3.36 18.43 15.20
CA THR A 9 4.22 18.53 16.40
C THR A 9 5.52 19.27 16.06
N VAL A 10 6.17 18.91 14.96
CA VAL A 10 7.39 19.58 14.49
C VAL A 10 7.14 21.07 14.24
N LEU A 11 6.05 21.44 13.54
CA LEU A 11 5.75 22.85 13.28
C LEU A 11 5.47 23.63 14.57
N LYS A 12 4.81 23.02 15.56
CA LYS A 12 4.58 23.62 16.87
C LYS A 12 5.90 23.88 17.61
N LEU A 13 6.77 22.88 17.71
CA LEU A 13 8.08 22.98 18.37
C LEU A 13 8.98 24.02 17.70
N ILE A 14 8.99 24.06 16.36
CA ILE A 14 9.74 25.08 15.63
C ILE A 14 9.20 26.49 15.91
N SER A 15 7.87 26.65 15.96
CA SER A 15 7.24 27.94 16.27
C SER A 15 7.60 28.42 17.69
N GLU A 16 7.54 27.51 18.67
CA GLU A 16 7.93 27.78 20.05
C GLU A 16 9.42 28.18 20.16
N ALA A 17 10.31 27.40 19.55
CA ALA A 17 11.74 27.74 19.52
C ALA A 17 12.00 29.11 18.87
N CYS A 18 11.28 29.46 17.80
CA CYS A 18 11.41 30.78 17.16
C CYS A 18 10.89 31.91 18.07
N LYS A 19 9.80 31.69 18.82
CA LYS A 19 9.30 32.65 19.83
C LYS A 19 10.32 32.87 20.95
N SER A 20 11.07 31.82 21.32
CA SER A 20 12.19 31.90 22.26
C SER A 20 13.47 32.50 21.66
N GLY A 21 13.43 33.01 20.41
CA GLY A 21 14.54 33.71 19.76
C GLY A 21 15.44 32.85 18.86
N ALA A 22 15.15 31.55 18.70
CA ALA A 22 15.95 30.69 17.82
C ALA A 22 15.70 30.99 16.33
N ARG A 23 16.74 30.90 15.51
CA ARG A 23 16.58 30.96 14.05
C ARG A 23 15.89 29.69 13.56
N LYS A 24 14.83 29.85 12.76
CA LYS A 24 14.07 28.74 12.13
C LYS A 24 14.96 27.72 11.41
N SER A 25 16.05 28.16 10.77
CA SER A 25 17.02 27.28 10.11
C SER A 25 17.78 26.38 11.08
N LYS A 26 18.20 26.92 12.23
CA LYS A 26 18.92 26.17 13.27
C LYS A 26 17.99 25.18 13.98
N ALA A 27 16.77 25.58 14.27
CA ALA A 27 15.76 24.71 14.85
C ALA A 27 15.39 23.55 13.90
N ALA A 28 15.29 23.82 12.59
CA ALA A 28 15.07 22.78 11.58
C ALA A 28 16.23 21.77 11.52
N GLN A 29 17.46 22.28 11.51
CA GLN A 29 18.68 21.46 11.46
C GLN A 29 18.79 20.52 12.65
N LEU A 30 18.40 20.96 13.85
CA LEU A 30 18.41 20.13 15.06
C LEU A 30 17.45 18.94 14.97
N LEU A 31 16.35 19.08 14.25
CA LEU A 31 15.40 18.00 13.96
C LEU A 31 15.79 17.16 12.74
N GLY A 32 16.98 17.38 12.16
CA GLY A 32 17.43 16.70 10.94
C GLY A 32 16.65 17.12 9.68
N LEU A 33 15.96 18.26 9.71
CA LEU A 33 15.13 18.75 8.63
C LEU A 33 15.75 19.95 7.94
N THR A 34 15.52 20.06 6.63
CA THR A 34 15.84 21.29 5.91
C THR A 34 14.76 22.35 6.15
N ILE A 35 15.15 23.63 6.11
CA ILE A 35 14.18 24.73 6.20
C ILE A 35 13.13 24.68 5.08
N ARG A 36 13.51 24.16 3.90
CA ARG A 36 12.61 23.97 2.75
C ARG A 36 11.51 22.97 3.05
N THR A 37 11.80 21.91 3.81
CA THR A 37 10.79 20.93 4.25
C THR A 37 9.72 21.60 5.11
N LEU A 38 10.12 22.43 6.08
CA LEU A 38 9.19 23.15 6.95
C LEU A 38 8.37 24.20 6.18
N GLN A 39 9.00 24.95 5.28
CA GLN A 39 8.31 25.92 4.41
C GLN A 39 7.29 25.23 3.52
N ARG A 40 7.65 24.06 2.94
CA ARG A 40 6.75 23.25 2.13
C ARG A 40 5.53 22.78 2.93
N TRP A 41 5.72 22.27 4.15
CA TRP A 41 4.59 21.86 5.01
C TRP A 41 3.69 23.03 5.38
N SER A 42 4.27 24.20 5.65
CA SER A 42 3.50 25.40 5.96
C SER A 42 2.70 25.93 4.77
N LYS A 43 3.21 25.78 3.54
CA LYS A 43 2.58 26.34 2.33
C LYS A 43 1.62 25.37 1.64
N ASN A 44 1.98 24.08 1.59
CA ASN A 44 1.27 23.07 0.79
C ASN A 44 0.42 22.13 1.65
N GLY A 45 0.37 22.34 2.97
CA GLY A 45 -0.33 21.48 3.91
C GLY A 45 0.50 20.27 4.36
N LEU A 46 -0.08 19.53 5.31
CA LEU A 46 0.59 18.40 5.99
C LEU A 46 0.20 17.04 5.39
N LEU A 47 -0.82 17.03 4.54
CA LEU A 47 -1.29 15.86 3.82
C LEU A 47 -0.19 15.35 2.87
N ASP A 48 -0.07 14.03 2.74
CA ASP A 48 0.75 13.45 1.69
C ASP A 48 -0.02 13.56 0.36
N SER A 49 0.51 14.33 -0.59
CA SER A 49 -0.08 14.53 -1.91
C SER A 49 0.66 13.79 -3.01
N ARG A 50 1.48 12.79 -2.67
CA ARG A 50 2.09 11.91 -3.66
C ARG A 50 0.98 11.22 -4.45
N LYS A 51 0.88 11.55 -5.73
CA LYS A 51 0.07 10.79 -6.69
C LYS A 51 0.82 9.49 -6.88
N GLY A 52 0.24 8.37 -6.42
CA GLY A 52 0.85 7.05 -6.55
C GLY A 52 1.14 6.68 -8.00
N SER A 53 1.64 5.46 -8.23
CA SER A 53 1.81 4.98 -9.61
C SER A 53 0.45 4.99 -10.32
N ARG A 54 0.41 5.66 -11.49
CA ARG A 54 -0.76 5.65 -12.38
C ARG A 54 -0.79 4.43 -13.29
N ALA A 55 0.33 3.71 -13.40
CA ALA A 55 0.43 2.57 -14.28
C ALA A 55 -0.20 1.35 -13.61
N ASP A 56 -1.17 0.75 -14.30
CA ASP A 56 -1.59 -0.60 -13.98
C ASP A 56 -0.42 -1.57 -14.24
N PRO A 57 -0.15 -2.52 -13.33
CA PRO A 57 0.84 -3.55 -13.59
C PRO A 57 0.48 -4.33 -14.85
N GLY A 58 1.43 -4.52 -15.77
CA GLY A 58 1.18 -5.27 -17.02
C GLY A 58 0.71 -6.72 -16.79
N ASN A 59 1.06 -7.31 -15.64
CA ASN A 59 0.67 -8.66 -15.23
C ASN A 59 -0.58 -8.68 -14.33
N LYS A 60 -1.38 -7.61 -14.35
CA LYS A 60 -2.63 -7.54 -13.60
C LYS A 60 -3.61 -8.53 -14.20
N LEU A 61 -4.09 -9.47 -13.38
CA LEU A 61 -5.16 -10.37 -13.77
C LEU A 61 -6.38 -9.56 -14.19
N SER A 62 -6.92 -9.89 -15.36
CA SER A 62 -8.19 -9.36 -15.83
C SER A 62 -9.33 -9.83 -14.92
N ASP A 63 -10.47 -9.16 -14.97
CA ASP A 63 -11.61 -9.54 -14.15
C ASP A 63 -12.21 -10.89 -14.61
N ASP A 64 -12.08 -11.22 -15.90
CA ASP A 64 -12.44 -12.53 -16.45
C ASP A 64 -11.55 -13.65 -15.89
N GLU A 65 -10.23 -13.42 -15.83
CA GLU A 65 -9.27 -14.37 -15.26
C GLU A 65 -9.55 -14.61 -13.76
N LYS A 66 -9.81 -13.55 -13.00
CA LYS A 66 -10.18 -13.66 -11.58
C LYS A 66 -11.48 -14.45 -11.41
N THR A 67 -12.47 -14.19 -12.26
CA THR A 67 -13.77 -14.89 -12.20
C THR A 67 -13.60 -16.37 -12.51
N ARG A 68 -12.81 -16.71 -13.52
CA ARG A 68 -12.48 -18.10 -13.85
C ARG A 68 -11.78 -18.82 -12.69
N ILE A 69 -10.77 -18.18 -12.10
CA ILE A 69 -10.08 -18.74 -10.92
C ILE A 69 -11.06 -18.94 -9.78
N ALA A 70 -11.91 -17.96 -9.49
CA ALA A 70 -12.84 -18.02 -8.38
C ALA A 70 -13.92 -19.10 -8.57
N ASN A 71 -14.41 -19.30 -9.80
CA ASN A 71 -15.33 -20.39 -10.13
C ASN A 71 -14.69 -21.77 -9.90
N VAL A 72 -13.38 -21.91 -10.17
CA VAL A 72 -12.66 -23.17 -9.92
C VAL A 72 -12.50 -23.40 -8.42
N LEU A 73 -12.17 -22.36 -7.64
CA LEU A 73 -12.09 -22.44 -6.18
C LEU A 73 -13.45 -22.78 -5.52
N GLU A 74 -14.56 -22.35 -6.11
CA GLU A 74 -15.92 -22.61 -5.62
C GLU A 74 -16.57 -23.84 -6.27
N SER A 75 -15.87 -24.52 -7.19
CA SER A 75 -16.38 -25.72 -7.83
C SER A 75 -16.58 -26.83 -6.79
N PRO A 76 -17.66 -27.63 -6.89
CA PRO A 76 -17.89 -28.77 -6.01
C PRO A 76 -16.71 -29.75 -5.94
N GLU A 77 -15.93 -29.85 -7.03
CA GLU A 77 -14.74 -30.69 -7.14
C GLU A 77 -13.60 -30.24 -6.21
N PHE A 78 -13.52 -28.93 -5.91
CA PHE A 78 -12.44 -28.33 -5.14
C PHE A 78 -12.92 -27.65 -3.84
N ALA A 79 -14.21 -27.74 -3.51
CA ALA A 79 -14.81 -27.09 -2.34
C ALA A 79 -14.12 -27.44 -1.01
N GLU A 80 -13.62 -28.67 -0.88
CA GLU A 80 -12.90 -29.16 0.31
C GLU A 80 -11.37 -29.07 0.17
N SER A 81 -10.85 -28.58 -0.96
CA SER A 81 -9.43 -28.54 -1.27
C SER A 81 -8.86 -27.13 -1.06
N ASN A 82 -7.66 -27.05 -0.51
CA ASN A 82 -6.96 -25.78 -0.37
C ASN A 82 -6.21 -25.41 -1.66
N PRO A 83 -5.88 -24.11 -1.89
CA PRO A 83 -5.12 -23.69 -3.07
C PRO A 83 -3.81 -24.47 -3.34
N ASN A 84 -3.13 -24.92 -2.28
CA ASN A 84 -1.93 -25.77 -2.38
C ASN A 84 -2.20 -27.18 -2.93
N GLN A 85 -3.43 -27.68 -2.86
CA GLN A 85 -3.86 -28.96 -3.43
C GLN A 85 -4.49 -28.77 -4.82
N ILE A 86 -5.17 -27.65 -5.04
CA ILE A 86 -5.83 -27.32 -6.31
C ILE A 86 -4.79 -27.05 -7.40
N VAL A 87 -3.75 -26.27 -7.11
CA VAL A 87 -2.74 -25.89 -8.11
C VAL A 87 -2.01 -27.11 -8.70
N PRO A 88 -1.52 -28.08 -7.92
CA PRO A 88 -0.95 -29.32 -8.47
C PRO A 88 -1.94 -30.13 -9.29
N ARG A 89 -3.18 -30.29 -8.82
CA ARG A 89 -4.22 -31.04 -9.57
C ARG A 89 -4.53 -30.42 -10.93
N LEU A 90 -4.60 -29.09 -10.99
CA LEU A 90 -4.78 -28.39 -12.26
C LEU A 90 -3.56 -28.56 -13.17
N ALA A 91 -2.36 -28.56 -12.61
CA ALA A 91 -1.13 -28.80 -13.36
C ALA A 91 -1.07 -30.23 -13.94
N ASP A 92 -1.55 -31.24 -13.20
CA ASP A 92 -1.68 -32.62 -13.68
C ASP A 92 -2.65 -32.72 -14.89
N GLN A 93 -3.66 -31.85 -14.92
CA GLN A 93 -4.59 -31.70 -16.05
C GLN A 93 -4.05 -30.82 -17.19
N GLY A 94 -2.82 -30.27 -17.04
CA GLY A 94 -2.21 -29.35 -18.01
C GLY A 94 -2.80 -27.94 -18.00
N ILE A 95 -3.55 -27.56 -16.96
CA ILE A 95 -4.24 -26.28 -16.85
C ILE A 95 -3.49 -25.36 -15.89
N TYR A 96 -3.06 -24.19 -16.36
CA TYR A 96 -2.49 -23.15 -15.51
C TYR A 96 -3.45 -21.95 -15.39
N LEU A 97 -3.87 -21.65 -14.16
CA LEU A 97 -4.72 -20.49 -13.85
C LEU A 97 -3.98 -19.42 -13.04
N GLY A 98 -2.93 -19.80 -12.30
CA GLY A 98 -2.15 -18.88 -11.48
C GLY A 98 -1.36 -19.60 -10.39
N SER A 99 -0.47 -18.87 -9.73
CA SER A 99 0.28 -19.38 -8.58
C SER A 99 -0.61 -19.59 -7.35
N GLU A 100 -0.15 -20.41 -6.40
CA GLU A 100 -0.81 -20.58 -5.08
C GLU A 100 -1.07 -19.23 -4.40
N SER A 101 -0.08 -18.33 -4.41
CA SER A 101 -0.21 -16.99 -3.85
C SER A 101 -1.28 -16.14 -4.54
N THR A 102 -1.51 -16.34 -5.84
CA THR A 102 -2.57 -15.68 -6.59
C THR A 102 -3.94 -16.21 -6.18
N MET A 103 -4.07 -17.53 -6.03
CA MET A 103 -5.29 -18.19 -5.56
C MET A 103 -5.67 -17.72 -4.15
N TYR A 104 -4.72 -17.70 -3.22
CA TYR A 104 -4.93 -17.17 -1.86
C TYR A 104 -5.34 -15.70 -1.88
N ARG A 105 -4.70 -14.86 -2.70
CA ARG A 105 -5.05 -13.44 -2.82
C ARG A 105 -6.49 -13.23 -3.29
N ILE A 106 -6.97 -14.06 -4.22
CA ILE A 106 -8.36 -14.02 -4.70
C ILE A 106 -9.33 -14.48 -3.60
N LEU A 107 -9.00 -15.55 -2.87
CA LEU A 107 -9.80 -16.03 -1.75
C LEU A 107 -9.91 -14.99 -0.62
N SER A 108 -8.79 -14.34 -0.27
CA SER A 108 -8.78 -13.25 0.72
C SER A 108 -9.59 -12.04 0.27
N ALA A 109 -9.52 -11.66 -1.01
CA ALA A 109 -10.32 -10.57 -1.55
C ALA A 109 -11.84 -10.87 -1.49
N LYS A 110 -12.24 -12.13 -1.71
CA LYS A 110 -13.65 -12.55 -1.58
C LYS A 110 -14.16 -12.56 -0.14
N ARG A 111 -13.34 -12.96 0.85
CA ARG A 111 -13.73 -12.97 2.27
C ARG A 111 -13.94 -11.58 2.89
N CYS A 112 -13.48 -10.52 2.24
CA CYS A 112 -13.61 -9.14 2.71
C CYS A 112 -14.79 -8.37 2.08
N ASN A 113 -15.64 -9.04 1.29
CA ASN A 113 -16.96 -8.55 0.87
C ASN A 113 -18.06 -9.23 1.70
#